data_AF-A0A5C6NQI6-F1
#
_entry.id   AF-A0A5C6NQI6-F1
#
_cell.length_a   1.000
_cell.length_b   1.000
_cell.length_c   1.000
_cell.angle_alpha   90.00
_cell.angle_beta   90.00
_cell.angle_gamma   90.00
#
_symmetry.space_group_name_H-M   'P 1'
#
loop_
_entity.id
_entity.type
_entity.pdbx_description
1 polymer ?
#
loop_
_entity_poly.entity_id
_entity_poly.type
_entity_poly.pdbx_seq_one_letter_code
_entity_poly.pdbx_strand_id
1 'polypeptide(L)' 'METQQADYQALCSPGEHLRFCPQGYTCCTLEMEENLNQQSKLDFENLVENSSQSMRTTFVTRHKKFDGKLKSFLFIVLHL' A
#
# COMPACT_ATOMS: atom_id res chain seq x y z
N MET A 1 -4.12 39.24 -12.73
CA MET A 1 -3.67 37.83 -12.63
C MET A 1 -4.88 36.93 -12.42
N GLU A 2 -5.94 37.09 -13.23
CA GLU A 2 -7.26 36.46 -12.99
C GLU A 2 -7.73 35.57 -14.15
N THR A 3 -6.96 35.51 -15.24
CA THR A 3 -7.36 34.83 -16.49
C THR A 3 -7.00 33.35 -16.54
N GLN A 4 -6.24 32.82 -15.57
CA GLN A 4 -5.73 31.44 -15.61
C GLN A 4 -6.61 30.44 -14.83
N GLN A 5 -7.46 30.93 -13.93
CA GLN A 5 -8.36 30.10 -13.12
C GLN A 5 -9.63 29.69 -13.91
N ALA A 6 -10.11 30.56 -14.80
CA ALA A 6 -11.35 30.34 -15.55
C ALA A 6 -11.22 29.28 -16.66
N ASP A 7 -10.01 29.07 -17.20
CA ASP A 7 -9.75 28.16 -18.31
C ASP A 7 -9.74 26.68 -17.87
N TYR A 8 -9.28 26.41 -16.64
CA TYR A 8 -9.27 25.05 -16.07
C TYR A 8 -10.67 24.54 -15.72
N GLN A 9 -11.59 25.45 -15.40
CA GLN A 9 -12.96 25.12 -15.00
C GLN A 9 -13.85 24.71 -16.18
N ALA A 10 -13.48 25.08 -17.41
CA ALA A 10 -14.20 24.70 -18.63
C ALA A 10 -14.08 23.19 -18.96
N LEU A 11 -13.13 22.49 -18.34
CA LEU A 11 -12.86 21.08 -18.59
C LEU A 11 -13.50 20.14 -17.55
N CYS A 12 -14.01 20.67 -16.44
CA CYS A 12 -14.39 19.90 -15.26
C CYS A 12 -15.89 20.05 -14.98
N SER A 13 -16.52 18.98 -14.46
CA SER A 13 -17.97 18.87 -14.31
C SER A 13 -18.37 18.74 -12.84
N PRO A 14 -19.64 19.02 -12.46
CA PRO A 14 -20.13 18.74 -11.12
C PRO A 14 -20.01 17.24 -10.78
N GLY A 15 -19.30 16.95 -9.69
CA GLY A 15 -18.97 15.60 -9.22
C GLY A 15 -20.04 14.91 -8.38
N GLU A 16 -21.29 15.36 -8.40
CA GLU A 16 -22.39 14.79 -7.58
C GLU A 16 -22.58 13.26 -7.78
N HIS A 17 -22.12 12.75 -8.92
CA HIS A 17 -22.18 11.34 -9.30
C HIS A 17 -21.03 10.50 -8.70
N LEU A 18 -20.01 11.12 -8.13
CA LEU A 18 -18.84 10.47 -7.57
C LEU A 18 -19.07 10.07 -6.10
N ARG A 19 -18.54 8.91 -5.70
CA ARG A 19 -18.80 8.33 -4.37
C ARG A 19 -17.63 8.41 -3.41
N PHE A 20 -16.41 8.51 -3.92
CA PHE A 20 -15.17 8.49 -3.14
C PHE A 20 -14.50 9.87 -3.13
N CYS A 21 -14.44 10.53 -4.29
CA CYS A 21 -13.98 11.90 -4.42
C CYS A 21 -14.90 12.86 -3.65
N PRO A 22 -14.35 13.95 -3.07
CA PRO A 22 -15.17 14.99 -2.45
C PRO A 22 -16.16 15.61 -3.44
N GLN A 23 -17.35 15.94 -2.94
CA GLN A 23 -18.39 16.58 -3.75
C GLN A 23 -17.98 18.00 -4.15
N GLY A 24 -17.97 18.30 -5.44
CA GLY A 24 -17.53 19.59 -5.99
C GLY A 24 -17.27 19.53 -7.50
N TYR A 25 -16.75 20.60 -8.08
CA TYR A 25 -16.25 20.55 -9.47
C TYR A 25 -15.04 19.63 -9.53
N THR A 26 -15.09 18.67 -10.45
CA THR A 26 -14.09 17.62 -10.59
C THR A 26 -13.84 17.34 -12.06
N CYS A 27 -12.60 16.99 -12.37
CA CYS A 27 -12.21 16.53 -13.71
C CYS A 27 -12.17 14.99 -13.77
N CYS A 28 -12.57 14.32 -12.69
CA CYS A 28 -12.69 12.88 -12.62
C CYS A 28 -14.09 12.48 -13.12
N THR A 29 -14.14 11.55 -14.07
CA THR A 29 -15.38 10.88 -14.46
C THR A 29 -15.65 9.69 -13.55
N LEU A 30 -16.88 9.15 -13.55
CA LEU A 30 -17.20 7.92 -12.83
C LEU A 30 -16.23 6.77 -13.17
N GLU A 31 -15.98 6.55 -14.46
CA GLU A 31 -15.05 5.50 -14.92
C GLU A 31 -13.63 5.75 -14.41
N MET A 32 -13.16 7.01 -14.40
CA MET A 32 -11.86 7.35 -13.81
C MET A 32 -11.83 7.07 -12.31
N GLU A 33 -12.88 7.45 -11.57
CA GLU A 33 -12.97 7.24 -10.13
C GLU A 33 -12.99 5.74 -9.78
N GLU A 34 -13.78 4.94 -10.49
CA GLU A 34 -13.85 3.49 -10.30
C GLU A 34 -12.49 2.83 -10.56
N ASN A 35 -11.82 3.20 -11.65
CA ASN A 35 -10.49 2.70 -11.98
C ASN A 35 -9.45 3.11 -10.94
N LEU A 36 -9.43 4.38 -10.51
CA LEU A 36 -8.50 4.87 -9.48
C LEU A 36 -8.76 4.21 -8.12
N ASN A 37 -10.02 3.98 -7.77
CA ASN A 37 -10.39 3.29 -6.55
C ASN A 37 -9.93 1.82 -6.57
N GLN A 38 -10.13 1.11 -7.69
CA GLN A 38 -9.63 -0.26 -7.83
C GLN A 38 -8.10 -0.31 -7.80
N GLN A 39 -7.44 0.62 -8.50
CA GLN A 39 -5.98 0.69 -8.54
C GLN A 39 -5.38 0.95 -7.16
N SER A 40 -5.87 1.98 -6.46
CA SER A 40 -5.39 2.31 -5.12
C SER A 40 -5.62 1.19 -4.10
N LYS A 41 -6.73 0.46 -4.21
CA LYS A 41 -6.98 -0.74 -3.40
C LYS A 41 -5.90 -1.81 -3.63
N LEU A 42 -5.64 -2.15 -4.90
CA LEU A 42 -4.63 -3.17 -5.24
C LEU A 42 -3.23 -2.74 -4.82
N ASP A 43 -2.87 -1.47 -5.01
CA ASP A 43 -1.58 -0.94 -4.60
C ASP A 43 -1.41 -1.02 -3.07
N PHE A 44 -2.45 -0.66 -2.31
CA PHE A 44 -2.43 -0.78 -0.87
C PHE A 44 -2.30 -2.24 -0.41
N GLU A 45 -3.08 -3.16 -0.97
CA GLU A 45 -3.01 -4.59 -0.66
C GLU A 45 -1.59 -5.15 -0.94
N ASN A 46 -0.99 -4.78 -2.07
CA ASN A 46 0.37 -5.17 -2.43
C ASN A 46 1.41 -4.60 -1.45
N LEU A 47 1.27 -3.34 -1.03
CA LEU A 47 2.17 -2.73 -0.05
C LEU A 47 2.12 -3.46 1.29
N VAL A 48 0.90 -3.78 1.76
CA VAL A 48 0.70 -4.52 3.02
C VAL A 48 1.29 -5.92 2.93
N GLU A 49 1.02 -6.64 1.84
CA GLU A 49 1.53 -8.00 1.63
C GLU A 49 3.07 -8.01 1.58
N ASN A 50 3.68 -7.11 0.82
CA ASN A 50 5.14 -7.00 0.73
C ASN A 50 5.79 -6.69 2.09
N SER A 51 5.20 -5.78 2.85
CA SER A 51 5.66 -5.45 4.21
C SER A 51 5.56 -6.66 5.14
N SER A 52 4.41 -7.35 5.12
CA SER A 52 4.15 -8.57 5.90
C SER A 52 5.16 -9.68 5.55
N GLN A 53 5.39 -9.93 4.26
CA GLN A 53 6.36 -10.93 3.82
C GLN A 53 7.79 -10.60 4.23
N SER A 54 8.18 -9.33 4.16
CA SER A 54 9.50 -8.86 4.61
C SER A 54 9.70 -9.09 6.11
N MET A 55 8.70 -8.71 6.93
CA MET A 55 8.71 -8.96 8.37
C MET A 55 8.77 -10.46 8.67
N ARG A 56 7.90 -11.26 8.05
CA ARG A 56 7.84 -12.71 8.23
C ARG A 56 9.18 -13.36 7.87
N THR A 57 9.77 -12.99 6.75
CA THR A 57 11.08 -13.51 6.30
C THR A 57 12.17 -13.18 7.31
N THR A 58 12.16 -11.95 7.85
CA THR A 58 13.08 -11.54 8.90
C THR A 58 12.92 -12.40 10.15
N PHE A 59 11.69 -12.53 10.67
CA PHE A 59 11.43 -13.35 11.86
C PHE A 59 11.84 -14.80 11.67
N VAL A 60 11.44 -15.43 10.56
CA VAL A 60 11.78 -16.82 10.26
C VAL A 60 13.30 -17.02 10.18
N THR A 61 14.00 -16.12 9.49
CA THR A 61 15.46 -16.22 9.32
C THR A 61 16.20 -16.04 10.65
N ARG A 62 15.82 -15.03 11.44
CA ARG A 62 16.43 -14.74 12.74
C ARG A 62 16.13 -15.86 13.74
N HIS A 63 14.91 -16.38 13.76
CA HIS A 63 14.51 -17.51 14.60
C HIS A 63 15.30 -18.77 14.27
N LYS A 64 15.39 -19.15 12.98
CA LYS A 64 16.20 -20.31 12.55
C LYS A 64 17.67 -20.19 12.96
N LYS A 65 18.25 -18.99 12.85
CA LYS A 65 19.63 -18.73 13.29
C LYS A 65 19.79 -18.92 14.79
N PHE A 66 18.83 -18.44 15.58
CA PHE A 66 18.86 -18.59 17.04
C PHE A 66 18.69 -20.07 17.47
N ASP A 67 17.70 -20.76 16.91
CA ASP A 67 17.47 -22.19 17.14
C ASP A 67 18.72 -23.03 16.81
N GLY A 68 19.38 -22.75 15.68
CA GLY A 68 20.64 -23.41 15.31
C GLY A 68 21.77 -23.17 16.32
N LYS A 69 21.89 -21.95 16.87
CA LYS A 69 22.87 -21.64 17.92
C LYS A 69 22.58 -22.40 19.21
N LEU A 70 21.32 -22.47 19.63
CA LEU A 70 20.92 -23.22 20.82
C LEU A 70 21.21 -24.71 20.66
N LYS A 71 20.88 -25.30 19.51
CA LYS A 71 21.20 -26.70 19.19
C LYS A 71 22.70 -26.97 19.23
N SER A 72 23.50 -26.09 18.64
CA SER A 72 24.96 -26.19 18.67
C SER A 72 25.51 -26.12 20.09
N PHE A 73 25.01 -25.17 20.89
CA PHE A 73 25.38 -25.05 22.30
C PHE A 73 25.03 -26.31 23.11
N LEU A 74 23.82 -26.84 22.94
CA LEU A 74 23.40 -28.07 23.63
C LEU A 74 24.28 -29.27 23.24
N PHE A 75 24.63 -29.39 21.95
CA PHE A 75 25.53 -30.44 21.48
C PHE A 75 26.90 -30.35 22.15
N ILE A 76 27.45 -29.14 22.30
CA ILE A 76 28.73 -28.91 22.98
C ILE A 76 28.63 -29.32 24.45
N VAL A 77 27.60 -28.89 25.17
CA VAL A 77 27.40 -29.21 26.59
C VAL A 77 27.20 -30.71 26.83
N LEU A 78 26.59 -31.44 25.89
CA LEU A 78 26.38 -32.89 26.01
C LEU A 78 27.62 -33.73 25.69
N HIS A 79 28.58 -33.18 24.93
CA HIS A 79 29.80 -33.88 24.51
C HIS A 79 31.08 -33.35 25.19
N LEU A 80 30.94 -32.38 26.11
CA LEU A 80 31.95 -32.03 27.12
C LEU A 80 31.71 -32.86 28.39
#